data_AF-A0A3Q2Q5I3-F1
#
_entry.id   AF-A0A3Q2Q5I3-F1
#
_cell.length_a   1.000
_cell.length_b   1.000
_cell.length_c   1.000
_cell.angle_alpha   90.00
_cell.angle_beta   90.00
_cell.angle_gamma   90.00
#
_symmetry.space_group_name_H-M   'P 1'
#
loop_
_entity.id
_entity.type
_entity.pdbx_description
1 polymer ?
#
loop_
_entity_poly.entity_id
_entity_poly.type
_entity_poly.pdbx_seq_one_letter_code
_entity_poly.pdbx_strand_id
1 'polypeptide(L)'
;MDGYPGVTDSDPAKLQERHYYLLSELQALVKDLPRYGHSPRICFGESCTTGMLRNLYQNFSFQQRLTYNTLSDLALALIDGTVYEIVQGLLDIQHLTEKNLYNQRQKLHCEHQALKQDMVRKHKEALQSCKSHNLALLKSTQQTEVEALEVRVREEQKMMDKKIVAEMDQKVIDQQNTLEKAGVPGFYITTNPQELMMQMNLLELILKLQQQDSQAGLL
;
A
#
# COMPACT_ATOMS: atom_id res chain seq x y z
N MET A 1 -31.63 18.93 43.95
CA MET A 1 -30.32 18.29 43.72
C MET A 1 -30.52 17.25 42.65
N ASP A 2 -30.30 17.72 41.42
CA ASP A 2 -29.61 17.03 40.33
C ASP A 2 -30.09 15.63 39.97
N GLY A 3 -31.15 15.61 39.15
CA GLY A 3 -31.43 14.49 38.27
C GLY A 3 -30.27 14.32 37.30
N TYR A 4 -29.56 13.21 37.42
CA TYR A 4 -28.49 12.81 36.52
C TYR A 4 -29.01 12.65 35.09
N PRO A 5 -28.41 13.29 34.07
CA PRO A 5 -28.76 13.07 32.69
C PRO A 5 -28.10 11.78 32.16
N GLY A 6 -28.90 10.93 31.55
CA GLY A 6 -28.53 10.08 30.41
C GLY A 6 -27.42 9.07 30.63
N VAL A 7 -27.77 7.90 31.15
CA VAL A 7 -27.19 6.67 30.60
C VAL A 7 -27.67 6.62 29.15
N THR A 8 -26.75 6.77 28.19
CA THR A 8 -27.02 6.53 26.77
C THR A 8 -27.34 5.04 26.63
N ASP A 9 -28.61 4.71 26.82
CA ASP A 9 -29.16 3.39 26.58
C ASP A 9 -29.15 3.21 25.06
N SER A 10 -28.08 2.59 24.55
CA SER A 10 -28.03 2.11 23.18
C SER A 10 -29.14 1.07 23.05
N ASP A 11 -30.32 1.51 22.63
CA ASP A 11 -31.52 0.69 22.50
C ASP A 11 -31.15 -0.63 21.79
N PRO A 12 -31.26 -1.78 22.47
CA PRO A 12 -30.83 -3.06 21.92
C PRO A 12 -31.56 -3.40 20.62
N ALA A 13 -32.76 -2.86 20.41
CA ALA A 13 -33.49 -3.01 19.15
C ALA A 13 -32.82 -2.23 18.00
N LYS A 14 -32.32 -1.01 18.25
CA LYS A 14 -31.59 -0.21 17.26
C LYS A 14 -30.23 -0.80 16.92
N LEU A 15 -29.55 -1.37 17.92
CA LEU A 15 -28.28 -2.07 17.74
C LEU A 15 -28.46 -3.29 16.83
N GLN A 16 -29.51 -4.07 17.09
CA GLN A 16 -29.86 -5.25 16.30
C GLN A 16 -30.28 -4.86 14.87
N GLU A 17 -31.02 -3.77 14.69
CA GLU A 17 -31.37 -3.24 13.37
C GLU A 17 -30.13 -2.82 12.55
N ARG A 18 -29.18 -2.09 13.16
CA ARG A 18 -27.91 -1.71 12.53
C ARG A 18 -27.08 -2.96 12.16
N HIS A 19 -27.04 -3.96 13.04
CA HIS A 19 -26.34 -5.23 12.78
C HIS A 19 -26.92 -5.96 11.55
N TYR A 20 -28.24 -6.10 11.47
CA TYR A 20 -28.90 -6.74 10.34
C TYR A 20 -28.71 -5.97 9.03
N TYR A 21 -28.76 -4.64 9.09
CA TYR A 21 -28.48 -3.78 7.94
C TYR A 21 -27.06 -4.02 7.40
N LEU A 22 -26.04 -3.90 8.26
CA LEU A 22 -24.63 -4.12 7.88
C LEU A 22 -24.40 -5.53 7.33
N LEU A 23 -25.00 -6.54 7.97
CA LEU A 23 -24.89 -7.92 7.51
C LEU A 23 -25.51 -8.13 6.13
N SER A 24 -26.65 -7.49 5.85
CA SER A 24 -27.30 -7.53 4.54
C SER A 24 -26.42 -6.88 3.45
N GLU A 25 -25.88 -5.69 3.73
CA GLU A 25 -24.98 -4.99 2.80
C GLU A 25 -23.69 -5.79 2.55
N LEU A 26 -23.07 -6.34 3.61
CA LEU A 26 -21.92 -7.26 3.47
C LEU A 26 -22.24 -8.44 2.55
N GLN A 27 -23.40 -9.07 2.73
CA GLN A 27 -23.81 -10.20 1.90
C GLN A 27 -24.09 -9.81 0.44
N ALA A 28 -24.52 -8.58 0.18
CA ALA A 28 -24.68 -8.03 -1.17
C ALA A 28 -23.31 -7.78 -1.80
N LEU A 29 -22.43 -7.06 -1.12
CA LEU A 29 -21.08 -6.74 -1.59
C LEU A 29 -20.23 -7.99 -1.85
N VAL A 30 -20.38 -9.04 -1.04
CA VAL A 30 -19.69 -10.33 -1.28
C VAL A 30 -20.10 -10.99 -2.60
N LYS A 31 -21.35 -10.78 -3.05
CA LYS A 31 -21.83 -11.30 -4.34
C LYS A 31 -21.27 -10.50 -5.52
N ASP A 32 -21.01 -9.20 -5.30
CA ASP A 32 -20.52 -8.26 -6.29
C ASP A 32 -18.99 -8.11 -6.31
N LEU A 33 -18.28 -8.80 -5.42
CA LEU A 33 -16.82 -8.83 -5.43
C LEU A 33 -16.33 -9.35 -6.81
N PRO A 34 -15.52 -8.56 -7.54
CA PRO A 34 -15.01 -8.97 -8.83
C PRO A 34 -14.21 -10.27 -8.65
N ARG A 35 -14.53 -11.30 -9.44
CA ARG A 35 -13.85 -12.60 -9.42
C ARG A 35 -12.38 -12.56 -9.86
N TYR A 36 -11.82 -11.36 -10.03
CA TYR A 36 -10.48 -11.12 -10.53
C TYR A 36 -9.86 -9.87 -9.89
N GLY A 37 -8.78 -10.07 -9.15
CA GLY A 37 -7.54 -9.30 -9.26
C GLY A 37 -7.55 -7.79 -9.03
N HIS A 38 -8.58 -7.21 -8.41
CA HIS A 38 -8.49 -5.84 -7.94
C HIS A 38 -7.87 -5.83 -6.54
N SER A 39 -6.64 -5.32 -6.46
CA SER A 39 -6.03 -5.00 -5.17
C SER A 39 -6.85 -3.88 -4.52
N PRO A 40 -7.28 -4.01 -3.26
CA PRO A 40 -7.86 -2.90 -2.52
C PRO A 40 -6.86 -1.74 -2.54
N ARG A 41 -7.36 -0.50 -2.63
CA ARG A 41 -6.52 0.71 -2.57
C ARG A 41 -5.70 0.80 -1.27
N ILE A 42 -6.04 0.02 -0.25
CA ILE A 42 -5.22 -0.18 0.97
C ILE A 42 -3.99 -1.09 0.73
N CYS A 43 -3.62 -1.39 -0.52
CA CYS A 43 -2.31 -1.99 -0.76
C CYS A 43 -1.50 -1.34 -1.89
N PHE A 44 -2.07 -0.60 -2.84
CA PHE A 44 -1.26 -0.10 -3.96
C PHE A 44 -1.84 1.16 -4.62
N GLY A 45 -1.19 2.30 -4.43
CA GLY A 45 -1.29 3.44 -5.33
C GLY A 45 -0.79 3.12 -6.74
N GLU A 46 -1.45 3.69 -7.76
CA GLU A 46 -1.28 3.42 -9.19
C GLU A 46 0.10 3.82 -9.80
N SER A 47 1.10 4.18 -8.98
CA SER A 47 2.33 4.84 -9.44
C SER A 47 3.62 4.03 -9.33
N CYS A 48 3.58 2.74 -8.98
CA CYS A 48 4.81 1.97 -8.76
C CYS A 48 5.24 1.11 -9.97
N THR A 49 6.20 1.61 -10.75
CA THR A 49 6.95 0.85 -11.76
C THR A 49 8.00 -0.04 -11.09
N THR A 50 7.59 -1.19 -10.55
CA THR A 50 8.57 -2.21 -10.10
C THR A 50 7.99 -3.62 -10.26
N GLY A 51 8.45 -4.33 -11.30
CA GLY A 51 7.90 -5.61 -11.78
C GLY A 51 8.11 -6.85 -10.89
N MET A 52 8.65 -6.72 -9.68
CA MET A 52 8.79 -7.88 -8.77
C MET A 52 7.56 -8.08 -7.87
N LEU A 53 6.94 -7.01 -7.35
CA LEU A 53 5.69 -7.14 -6.58
C LEU A 53 4.50 -7.45 -7.49
N ARG A 54 4.54 -7.03 -8.75
CA ARG A 54 3.53 -7.41 -9.76
C ARG A 54 3.41 -8.94 -9.92
N ASN A 55 4.49 -9.70 -9.77
CA ASN A 55 4.49 -11.15 -10.03
C ASN A 55 3.93 -12.00 -8.88
N LEU A 56 3.91 -11.51 -7.63
CA LEU A 56 3.28 -12.22 -6.52
C LEU A 56 1.75 -11.99 -6.48
N TYR A 57 1.27 -10.89 -7.05
CA TYR A 57 -0.14 -10.48 -6.99
C TYR A 57 -0.93 -10.70 -8.30
N GLN A 58 -0.30 -11.16 -9.39
CA GLN A 58 -0.96 -11.12 -10.71
C GLN A 58 -1.88 -12.29 -11.07
N ASN A 59 -1.93 -13.40 -10.35
CA ASN A 59 -2.85 -14.49 -10.73
C ASN A 59 -3.24 -15.35 -9.53
N PHE A 60 -4.07 -14.81 -8.64
CA PHE A 60 -4.83 -15.63 -7.71
C PHE A 60 -6.31 -15.30 -7.85
N SER A 61 -6.99 -16.11 -8.66
CA SER A 61 -8.43 -16.29 -8.52
C SER A 61 -8.62 -17.31 -7.39
N PHE A 62 -9.21 -16.89 -6.26
CA PHE A 62 -9.74 -17.89 -5.34
C PHE A 62 -11.05 -17.44 -4.70
N GLN A 63 -12.04 -18.30 -4.88
CA GLN A 63 -13.35 -18.24 -4.27
C GLN A 63 -13.27 -18.78 -2.84
N GLN A 64 -12.75 -18.01 -1.89
CA GLN A 64 -13.16 -18.25 -0.50
C GLN A 64 -14.50 -17.56 -0.28
N ARG A 65 -15.56 -18.37 -0.19
CA ARG A 65 -16.84 -17.91 0.36
C ARG A 65 -16.59 -17.54 1.80
N LEU A 66 -16.68 -16.25 2.12
CA LEU A 66 -16.75 -15.79 3.50
C LEU A 66 -17.93 -16.47 4.18
N THR A 67 -17.71 -17.02 5.37
CA THR A 67 -18.76 -17.73 6.11
C THR A 67 -19.72 -16.72 6.73
N TYR A 68 -20.97 -17.14 6.96
CA TYR A 68 -21.96 -16.30 7.65
C TYR A 68 -21.45 -15.82 9.01
N ASN A 69 -20.75 -16.69 9.76
CA ASN A 69 -20.19 -16.32 11.07
C ASN A 69 -19.18 -15.19 10.94
N THR A 70 -18.25 -15.29 9.99
CA THR A 70 -17.26 -14.22 9.73
C THR A 70 -17.93 -12.89 9.36
N LEU A 71 -18.98 -12.92 8.53
CA LEU A 71 -19.71 -11.71 8.14
C LEU A 71 -20.53 -11.13 9.28
N SER A 72 -21.12 -11.98 10.14
CA SER A 72 -21.87 -11.56 11.32
C SER A 72 -20.97 -10.91 12.36
N ASP A 73 -19.81 -11.52 12.64
CA ASP A 73 -18.81 -10.99 13.57
C ASP A 73 -18.25 -9.67 13.05
N LEU A 74 -17.99 -9.58 11.74
CA LEU A 74 -17.54 -8.35 11.10
C LEU A 74 -18.61 -7.25 11.19
N ALA A 75 -19.87 -7.57 10.92
CA ALA A 75 -20.98 -6.61 11.05
C ALA A 75 -21.07 -6.04 12.48
N LEU A 76 -20.87 -6.87 13.50
CA LEU A 76 -20.82 -6.41 14.90
C LEU A 76 -19.67 -5.43 15.16
N ALA A 77 -18.47 -5.76 14.67
CA ALA A 77 -17.29 -4.91 14.84
C ALA A 77 -17.42 -3.54 14.14
N LEU A 78 -18.24 -3.45 13.09
CA LEU A 78 -18.44 -2.23 12.32
C LEU A 78 -19.55 -1.30 12.86
N ILE A 79 -20.31 -1.73 13.89
CA ILE A 79 -21.48 -1.01 14.39
C ILE A 79 -21.14 0.39 14.89
N ASP A 80 -20.09 0.51 15.70
CA ASP A 80 -19.74 1.76 16.40
C ASP A 80 -18.95 2.74 15.52
N GLY A 81 -18.53 2.30 14.33
CA GLY A 81 -17.78 3.09 13.37
C GLY A 81 -16.29 3.25 13.67
N THR A 82 -15.81 2.80 14.83
CA THR A 82 -14.39 2.90 15.23
C THR A 82 -13.48 2.21 14.23
N VAL A 83 -13.90 1.04 13.72
CA VAL A 83 -13.15 0.29 12.72
C VAL A 83 -13.00 1.09 11.41
N TYR A 84 -14.00 1.89 11.01
CA TYR A 84 -13.88 2.75 9.83
C TYR A 84 -12.84 3.85 10.03
N GLU A 85 -12.79 4.47 11.22
CA GLU A 85 -11.78 5.48 11.55
C GLU A 85 -10.36 4.89 11.55
N ILE A 86 -10.20 3.69 12.13
CA ILE A 86 -8.91 2.98 12.14
C ILE A 86 -8.47 2.67 10.71
N VAL A 87 -9.36 2.12 9.88
CA VAL A 87 -9.07 1.80 8.48
C VAL A 87 -8.71 3.07 7.69
N GLN A 88 -9.39 4.19 7.94
CA GLN A 88 -9.07 5.46 7.30
C GLN A 88 -7.70 6.02 7.76
N GLY A 89 -7.38 5.92 9.05
CA GLY A 89 -6.06 6.29 9.56
C GLY A 89 -4.94 5.44 8.96
N LEU A 90 -5.16 4.14 8.80
CA LEU A 90 -4.21 3.23 8.14
C LEU A 90 -4.02 3.58 6.65
N LEU A 91 -5.09 3.98 5.95
CA LEU A 91 -5.03 4.48 4.58
C LEU A 91 -4.17 5.74 4.45
N ASP A 92 -4.38 6.71 5.33
CA ASP A 92 -3.64 7.97 5.30
C ASP A 92 -2.14 7.74 5.56
N ILE A 93 -1.82 6.88 6.53
CA ILE A 93 -0.43 6.45 6.82
C ILE A 93 0.19 5.76 5.61
N GLN A 94 -0.55 4.88 4.93
CA GLN A 94 -0.07 4.20 3.74
C GLN A 94 0.18 5.19 2.60
N HIS A 95 -0.77 6.06 2.27
CA HIS A 95 -0.62 7.06 1.20
C HIS A 95 0.58 7.99 1.46
N LEU A 96 0.78 8.41 2.71
CA LEU A 96 1.92 9.22 3.08
C LEU A 96 3.24 8.46 2.90
N THR A 97 3.27 7.19 3.28
CA THR A 97 4.45 6.32 3.13
C THR A 97 4.78 6.10 1.66
N GLU A 98 3.79 5.74 0.83
CA GLU A 98 3.95 5.56 -0.62
C GLU A 98 4.48 6.84 -1.28
N LYS A 99 3.90 7.99 -0.95
CA LYS A 99 4.35 9.30 -1.46
C LYS A 99 5.80 9.60 -1.06
N ASN A 100 6.18 9.31 0.18
CA ASN A 100 7.54 9.50 0.67
C ASN A 100 8.55 8.59 -0.03
N LEU A 101 8.23 7.32 -0.24
CA LEU A 101 9.07 6.36 -0.93
C LEU A 101 9.23 6.71 -2.42
N TYR A 102 8.14 7.11 -3.07
CA TYR A 102 8.16 7.61 -4.44
C TYR A 102 9.08 8.83 -4.58
N ASN A 103 8.93 9.82 -3.70
CA ASN A 103 9.76 11.03 -3.71
C ASN A 103 11.25 10.71 -3.47
N GLN A 104 11.56 9.77 -2.57
CA GLN A 104 12.93 9.31 -2.34
C GLN A 104 13.53 8.67 -3.59
N ARG A 105 12.79 7.78 -4.27
CA ARG A 105 13.22 7.15 -5.52
C ARG A 105 13.43 8.17 -6.63
N GLN A 106 12.51 9.11 -6.76
CA GLN A 106 12.59 10.18 -7.77
C GLN A 106 13.79 11.09 -7.52
N LYS A 107 14.04 11.47 -6.27
CA LYS A 107 15.21 12.28 -5.89
C LYS A 107 16.52 11.58 -6.26
N LEU A 108 16.67 10.30 -5.91
CA LEU A 108 17.85 9.51 -6.28
C LEU A 108 18.04 9.46 -7.80
N HIS A 109 16.96 9.28 -8.55
CA HIS A 109 17.02 9.30 -10.00
C HIS A 109 17.48 10.67 -10.55
N CYS A 110 16.96 11.77 -10.02
CA CYS A 110 17.39 13.11 -10.43
C CYS A 110 18.88 13.34 -10.12
N GLU A 111 19.37 12.89 -8.96
CA GLU A 111 20.79 12.95 -8.59
C GLU A 111 21.67 12.15 -9.56
N HIS A 112 21.25 10.93 -9.94
CA HIS A 112 21.96 10.12 -10.94
C HIS A 112 22.03 10.79 -12.31
N GLN A 113 20.93 11.41 -12.75
CA GLN A 113 20.90 12.16 -14.02
C GLN A 113 21.86 13.36 -13.98
N ALA A 114 21.86 14.11 -12.88
CA ALA A 114 22.76 15.24 -12.69
C ALA A 114 24.23 14.82 -12.69
N LEU A 115 24.57 13.71 -12.00
CA LEU A 115 25.93 13.14 -11.99
C LEU A 115 26.37 12.72 -13.38
N LYS A 116 25.51 12.06 -14.16
CA LYS A 116 25.81 11.66 -15.54
C LYS A 116 26.06 12.87 -16.44
N GLN A 117 25.23 13.92 -16.32
CA GLN A 117 25.42 15.16 -17.07
C GLN A 117 26.73 15.87 -16.71
N ASP A 118 27.06 15.95 -15.42
CA ASP A 118 28.31 16.57 -14.97
C ASP A 118 29.55 15.81 -15.45
N MET A 119 29.50 14.47 -15.41
CA MET A 119 30.57 13.63 -15.97
C MET A 119 30.76 13.86 -17.47
N VAL A 120 29.67 13.83 -18.26
CA VAL A 120 29.72 14.09 -19.71
C VAL A 120 30.30 15.48 -19.99
N ARG A 121 29.92 16.49 -19.21
CA ARG A 121 30.45 17.85 -19.32
C ARG A 121 31.97 17.88 -19.08
N LYS A 122 32.44 17.28 -17.98
CA LYS A 122 33.88 17.19 -17.65
C LYS A 122 34.67 16.42 -18.70
N HIS A 123 34.14 15.31 -19.21
CA HIS A 123 34.76 14.53 -20.27
C HIS A 123 34.92 15.34 -21.56
N LYS A 124 33.89 16.14 -21.92
CA LYS A 124 33.94 17.04 -23.07
C LYS A 124 34.98 18.15 -22.90
N GLU A 125 35.05 18.78 -21.73
CA GLU A 125 36.05 19.82 -21.40
C GLU A 125 37.49 19.26 -21.44
N ALA A 126 37.69 18.05 -20.93
CA ALA A 126 38.99 17.37 -20.98
C ALA A 126 39.41 17.02 -22.42
N LEU A 127 38.47 16.59 -23.27
CA LEU A 127 38.74 16.31 -24.69
C LEU A 127 39.13 17.57 -25.47
N GLN A 128 38.53 18.72 -25.16
CA GLN A 128 38.85 19.99 -25.81
C GLN A 128 40.24 20.53 -25.45
N SER A 129 40.75 20.21 -24.27
CA SER A 129 42.06 20.67 -23.77
C SER A 129 43.21 19.67 -24.01
N CYS A 130 42.92 18.46 -24.49
CA CYS A 130 43.91 17.39 -24.64
C CYS A 130 44.73 17.48 -25.94
N LYS A 131 46.04 17.19 -25.85
CA LYS A 131 46.93 17.03 -27.02
C LYS A 131 46.76 15.65 -27.68
N SER A 132 47.03 15.54 -28.99
CA SER A 132 46.77 14.34 -29.81
C SER A 132 47.41 13.04 -29.30
N HIS A 133 48.64 13.11 -28.79
CA HIS A 133 49.38 11.98 -28.23
C HIS A 133 48.69 11.29 -27.03
N ASN A 134 47.90 12.02 -26.23
CA ASN A 134 47.26 11.49 -25.01
C ASN A 134 45.80 11.06 -25.20
N LEU A 135 45.26 11.21 -26.41
CA LEU A 135 43.82 11.09 -26.66
C LEU A 135 43.30 9.65 -26.46
N ALA A 136 44.07 8.65 -26.87
CA ALA A 136 43.67 7.24 -26.75
C ALA A 136 43.57 6.80 -25.29
N LEU A 137 44.58 7.14 -24.48
CA LEU A 137 44.59 6.84 -23.04
C LEU A 137 43.44 7.58 -22.33
N LEU A 138 43.25 8.88 -22.62
CA LEU A 138 42.17 9.67 -22.04
C LEU A 138 40.79 9.08 -22.34
N LYS A 139 40.52 8.70 -23.60
CA LYS A 139 39.25 8.05 -23.98
C LYS A 139 39.05 6.71 -23.26
N SER A 140 40.11 5.92 -23.10
CA SER A 140 40.04 4.67 -22.34
C SER A 140 39.69 4.94 -20.87
N THR A 141 40.31 5.94 -20.23
CA THR A 141 39.99 6.32 -18.85
C THR A 141 38.54 6.80 -18.71
N GLN A 142 38.08 7.66 -19.62
CA GLN A 142 36.69 8.15 -19.63
C GLN A 142 35.68 7.00 -19.78
N GLN A 143 35.98 6.02 -20.63
CA GLN A 143 35.12 4.85 -20.81
C GLN A 143 35.00 4.04 -19.50
N THR A 144 36.11 3.78 -18.81
CA THR A 144 36.09 3.10 -17.52
C THR A 144 35.33 3.90 -16.45
N GLU A 145 35.44 5.22 -16.45
CA GLU A 145 34.67 6.08 -15.53
C GLU A 145 33.16 6.03 -15.78
N VAL A 146 32.73 6.00 -17.05
CA VAL A 146 31.31 5.85 -17.41
C VAL A 146 30.80 4.48 -16.95
N GLU A 147 31.53 3.41 -17.23
CA GLU A 147 31.15 2.05 -16.81
C GLU A 147 31.04 1.94 -15.28
N ALA A 148 32.02 2.49 -14.55
CA ALA A 148 31.99 2.51 -13.09
C ALA A 148 30.79 3.32 -12.55
N LEU A 149 30.46 4.45 -13.17
CA LEU A 149 29.28 5.23 -12.80
C LEU A 149 27.97 4.46 -13.09
N GLU A 150 27.87 3.80 -14.24
CA GLU A 150 26.67 3.02 -14.60
C GLU A 150 26.45 1.83 -13.67
N VAL A 151 27.52 1.15 -13.26
CA VAL A 151 27.45 0.10 -12.23
C VAL A 151 26.94 0.67 -10.91
N ARG A 152 27.54 1.77 -10.43
CA ARG A 152 27.14 2.39 -9.16
C ARG A 152 25.69 2.85 -9.17
N VAL A 153 25.25 3.53 -10.23
CA VAL A 153 23.85 3.98 -10.42
C VAL A 153 22.89 2.79 -10.36
N ARG A 154 23.23 1.69 -11.05
CA ARG A 154 22.41 0.46 -11.04
C ARG A 154 22.32 -0.15 -9.65
N GLU A 155 23.43 -0.22 -8.92
CA GLU A 155 23.46 -0.79 -7.57
C GLU A 155 22.68 0.06 -6.57
N GLU A 156 22.80 1.38 -6.63
CA GLU A 156 22.05 2.31 -5.78
C GLU A 156 20.53 2.24 -6.09
N GLN A 157 20.14 2.14 -7.35
CA GLN A 157 18.74 1.91 -7.74
C GLN A 157 18.22 0.58 -7.20
N LYS A 158 19.00 -0.49 -7.32
CA LYS A 158 18.63 -1.81 -6.78
C LYS A 158 18.49 -1.80 -5.26
N MET A 159 19.36 -1.06 -4.55
CA MET A 159 19.30 -0.88 -3.10
C MET A 159 18.04 -0.11 -2.70
N MET A 160 17.70 0.97 -3.43
CA MET A 160 16.45 1.71 -3.21
C MET A 160 15.22 0.84 -3.44
N ASP A 161 15.17 0.07 -4.53
CA ASP A 161 14.04 -0.80 -4.83
C ASP A 161 13.85 -1.89 -3.76
N LYS A 162 14.95 -2.49 -3.26
CA LYS A 162 14.90 -3.43 -2.13
C LYS A 162 14.37 -2.78 -0.85
N LYS A 163 14.80 -1.55 -0.56
CA LYS A 163 14.31 -0.79 0.59
C LYS A 163 12.80 -0.55 0.48
N ILE A 164 12.33 -0.12 -0.69
CA ILE A 164 10.89 0.12 -0.92
C ILE A 164 10.09 -1.15 -0.65
N VAL A 165 10.52 -2.30 -1.17
CA VAL A 165 9.82 -3.58 -0.92
C VAL A 165 9.78 -3.91 0.58
N ALA A 166 10.92 -3.83 1.27
CA ALA A 166 10.97 -4.14 2.70
C ALA A 166 10.10 -3.21 3.56
N GLU A 167 10.05 -1.91 3.23
CA GLU A 167 9.18 -0.94 3.91
C GLU A 167 7.70 -1.23 3.65
N MET A 168 7.33 -1.61 2.43
CA MET A 168 5.95 -1.99 2.10
C MET A 168 5.53 -3.28 2.81
N ASP A 169 6.40 -4.30 2.84
CA ASP A 169 6.13 -5.55 3.55
C ASP A 169 5.93 -5.30 5.05
N GLN A 170 6.75 -4.42 5.65
CA GLN A 170 6.57 -4.01 7.04
C GLN A 170 5.23 -3.30 7.26
N LYS A 171 4.77 -2.47 6.31
CA LYS A 171 3.45 -1.82 6.41
C LYS A 171 2.30 -2.81 6.40
N VAL A 172 2.40 -3.89 5.63
CA VAL A 172 1.39 -4.97 5.67
C VAL A 172 1.32 -5.59 7.07
N ILE A 173 2.48 -5.89 7.68
CA ILE A 173 2.55 -6.46 9.03
C ILE A 173 1.97 -5.48 10.07
N ASP A 174 2.33 -4.20 9.98
CA ASP A 174 1.83 -3.16 10.89
C ASP A 174 0.31 -3.00 10.80
N GLN A 175 -0.25 -3.02 9.58
CA GLN A 175 -1.69 -2.95 9.32
C GLN A 175 -2.41 -4.18 9.89
N GLN A 176 -1.92 -5.39 9.61
CA GLN A 176 -2.47 -6.63 10.15
C GLN A 176 -2.50 -6.60 11.69
N ASN A 177 -1.38 -6.26 12.32
CA ASN A 177 -1.25 -6.16 13.78
C ASN A 177 -2.20 -5.10 14.37
N THR A 178 -2.37 -3.97 13.70
CA THR A 178 -3.27 -2.91 14.17
C THR A 178 -4.73 -3.36 14.11
N LEU A 179 -5.15 -3.99 13.02
CA LEU A 179 -6.51 -4.51 12.84
C LEU A 179 -6.81 -5.68 13.77
N GLU A 180 -5.84 -6.58 13.97
CA GLU A 180 -5.93 -7.68 14.95
C GLU A 180 -6.12 -7.14 16.37
N LYS A 181 -5.32 -6.14 16.78
CA LYS A 181 -5.43 -5.51 18.10
C LYS A 181 -6.71 -4.70 18.28
N ALA A 182 -7.24 -4.15 17.21
CA ALA A 182 -8.55 -3.50 17.19
C ALA A 182 -9.72 -4.51 17.26
N GLY A 183 -9.43 -5.81 17.24
CA GLY A 183 -10.43 -6.87 17.31
C GLY A 183 -11.20 -7.09 16.01
N VAL A 184 -10.67 -6.63 14.87
CA VAL A 184 -11.35 -6.77 13.58
C VAL A 184 -11.31 -8.25 13.15
N PRO A 185 -12.46 -8.92 12.97
CA PRO A 185 -12.51 -10.33 12.64
C PRO A 185 -11.79 -10.67 11.33
N GLY A 186 -11.02 -11.76 11.34
CA GLY A 186 -10.29 -12.24 10.16
C GLY A 186 -8.90 -11.64 9.96
N PHE A 187 -8.50 -10.67 10.79
CA PHE A 187 -7.16 -10.08 10.75
C PHE A 187 -6.23 -10.69 11.81
N TYR A 188 -5.04 -11.06 11.37
CA TYR A 188 -3.92 -11.56 12.15
C TYR A 188 -2.67 -11.47 11.28
N ILE A 189 -1.48 -11.45 11.89
CA ILE A 189 -0.24 -11.43 11.13
C ILE A 189 -0.07 -12.75 10.37
N THR A 190 0.01 -12.68 9.04
CA THR A 190 0.23 -13.84 8.17
C THR A 190 0.96 -13.47 6.89
N THR A 191 1.80 -14.40 6.43
CA THR A 191 2.47 -14.36 5.12
C THR A 191 1.89 -15.37 4.14
N ASN A 192 0.84 -16.11 4.53
CA ASN A 192 0.19 -17.07 3.65
C ASN A 192 -0.58 -16.31 2.55
N PRO A 193 -0.29 -16.54 1.25
CA PRO A 193 -0.94 -15.82 0.16
C PRO A 193 -2.47 -15.92 0.15
N GLN A 194 -3.01 -17.07 0.59
CA GLN A 194 -4.46 -17.29 0.62
C GLN A 194 -5.13 -16.46 1.73
N GLU A 195 -4.50 -16.42 2.90
CA GLU A 195 -4.99 -15.67 4.06
C GLU A 195 -4.82 -14.16 3.86
N LEU A 196 -3.71 -13.73 3.24
CA LEU A 196 -3.50 -12.34 2.81
C LEU A 196 -4.61 -11.87 1.87
N MET A 197 -4.94 -12.69 0.87
CA MET A 197 -6.02 -12.37 -0.07
C MET A 197 -7.38 -12.32 0.64
N MET A 198 -7.64 -13.20 1.61
CA MET A 198 -8.86 -13.13 2.42
C MET A 198 -8.94 -11.80 3.20
N GLN A 199 -7.86 -11.40 3.86
CA GLN A 199 -7.78 -10.14 4.59
C GLN A 199 -7.95 -8.93 3.67
N MET A 200 -7.38 -8.96 2.47
CA MET A 200 -7.58 -7.93 1.45
C MET A 200 -9.04 -7.80 1.03
N ASN A 201 -9.72 -8.93 0.79
CA ASN A 201 -11.14 -8.93 0.44
C ASN A 201 -12.01 -8.37 1.58
N LEU A 202 -11.74 -8.76 2.84
CA LEU A 202 -12.43 -8.22 4.01
C LEU A 202 -12.26 -6.69 4.10
N LEU A 203 -11.05 -6.22 3.87
CA LEU A 203 -10.73 -4.80 3.90
C LEU A 203 -11.43 -4.01 2.79
N GLU A 204 -11.54 -4.60 1.59
CA GLU A 204 -12.32 -4.01 0.48
C GLU A 204 -13.81 -3.91 0.83
N LEU A 205 -14.38 -4.92 1.49
CA LEU A 205 -15.76 -4.89 1.95
C LEU A 205 -16.00 -3.77 2.95
N ILE A 206 -15.12 -3.62 3.95
CA ILE A 206 -15.19 -2.55 4.95
C ILE A 206 -15.19 -1.18 4.25
N LEU A 207 -14.28 -0.96 3.30
CA LEU A 207 -14.22 0.29 2.55
C LEU A 207 -15.44 0.57 1.67
N LYS A 208 -16.00 -0.46 1.03
CA LYS A 208 -17.19 -0.30 0.18
C LYS A 208 -18.41 0.03 1.03
N LEU A 209 -18.57 -0.62 2.18
CA LEU A 209 -19.62 -0.28 3.14
C LEU A 209 -19.51 1.18 3.59
N GLN A 210 -18.31 1.61 3.97
CA GLN A 210 -18.08 2.99 4.40
C GLN A 210 -18.48 4.00 3.31
N GLN A 211 -18.19 3.69 2.04
CA GLN A 211 -18.59 4.52 0.91
C GLN A 211 -20.10 4.54 0.69
N GLN A 212 -20.79 3.40 0.86
CA GLN A 212 -22.24 3.33 0.77
C GLN A 212 -22.91 4.12 1.90
N ASP A 213 -22.44 3.98 3.14
CA ASP A 213 -22.93 4.73 4.30
C ASP A 213 -22.71 6.25 4.11
N SER A 214 -21.57 6.65 3.55
CA SER A 214 -21.27 8.06 3.23
C SER A 214 -22.18 8.61 2.13
N GLN A 215 -22.51 7.80 1.11
CA GLN A 215 -23.42 8.20 0.01
C GLN A 215 -24.89 8.25 0.47
N ALA A 216 -25.27 7.41 1.43
CA ALA A 216 -26.59 7.37 2.04
C ALA A 216 -26.79 8.48 3.10
N GLY A 217 -25.74 9.21 3.48
CA GLY A 217 -25.79 10.24 4.54
C GLY A 217 -25.99 9.65 5.95
N LEU A 218 -25.52 8.42 6.17
CA LEU A 218 -25.64 7.67 7.44
C LEU A 218 -24.39 7.77 8.33
N LEU A 219 -23.38 8.51 7.86
CA LEU A 219 -22.13 8.92 8.54
C LEU A 219 -21.94 10.42 8.34
#